data_AF-F0GFJ1-F1
#
_entry.id   AF-F0GFJ1-F1
#
_cell.length_a   1.000
_cell.length_b   1.000
_cell.length_c   1.000
_cell.angle_alpha   90.00
_cell.angle_beta   90.00
_cell.angle_gamma   90.00
#
_symmetry.space_group_name_H-M   'P 1'
#
loop_
_entity.id
_entity.type
_entity.pdbx_description
1 polymer ?
#
loop_
_entity_poly.entity_id
_entity_poly.type
_entity_poly.pdbx_seq_one_letter_code
_entity_poly.pdbx_strand_id
1 'polypeptide(L)'
;SLRQELDMMKCGVSATCVHPGGIRTNIAQSSRIAKNMVGFMIESEQQGKDDFEKFFITTADDAARTILSGVRRNKRRVLIGRDAKAADWMARILPSAYQTLVVLKSRQEARKARRRAARYGTPASTPLHATYNNAGNQGGNQS
;
A
#
# COMPACT_ATOMS: atom_id res chain seq x y z
N SER A 1 8.56 14.39 19.47
CA SER A 1 8.99 13.05 18.99
C SER A 1 9.88 12.45 20.06
N LEU A 2 9.68 11.18 20.42
CA LEU A 2 10.45 10.48 21.46
C LEU A 2 11.98 10.69 21.34
N ARG A 3 12.52 10.70 20.11
CA ARG A 3 13.94 10.96 19.87
C ARG A 3 14.40 12.32 20.41
N GLN A 4 13.58 13.35 20.23
CA GLN A 4 13.87 14.71 20.66
C GLN A 4 13.83 14.83 22.18
N GLU A 5 12.84 14.20 22.82
CA GLU A 5 12.72 14.17 24.28
C GLU A 5 13.95 13.48 24.91
N LEU A 6 14.37 12.34 24.36
CA LEU A 6 15.59 11.63 24.81
C LEU A 6 16.87 12.45 24.60
N ASP A 7 16.98 13.18 23.48
CA ASP A 7 18.12 14.08 23.22
C ASP A 7 18.15 15.26 24.23
N MET A 8 16.99 15.76 24.66
CA MET A 8 16.87 16.82 25.67
C MET A 8 17.22 16.32 27.08
N MET A 9 16.74 15.13 27.46
CA MET A 9 16.96 14.55 28.79
C MET A 9 18.41 14.12 29.05
N LYS A 10 19.20 13.87 27.99
CA LYS A 10 20.60 13.41 28.10
C LYS A 10 20.79 12.19 29.00
N CYS A 11 19.81 11.29 29.05
CA CYS A 11 19.77 10.15 29.97
C CYS A 11 20.50 8.89 29.46
N GLY A 12 21.38 9.02 28.45
CA GLY A 12 22.12 7.89 27.86
C GLY A 12 21.29 6.93 26.99
N VAL A 13 20.01 7.21 26.74
CA VAL A 13 19.11 6.39 25.91
C VAL A 13 18.84 7.07 24.57
N SER A 14 18.73 6.28 23.50
CA SER A 14 18.37 6.78 22.16
C SER A 14 17.31 5.89 21.50
N ALA A 15 16.60 6.44 20.53
CA ALA A 15 15.60 5.72 19.74
C ALA A 15 16.01 5.69 18.26
N THR A 16 15.76 4.59 17.56
CA THR A 16 15.98 4.46 16.11
C THR A 16 14.66 4.09 15.45
N CYS A 17 14.13 4.93 14.56
CA CYS A 17 12.94 4.58 13.78
C CYS A 17 13.33 3.72 12.58
N VAL A 18 12.66 2.58 12.41
CA VAL A 18 12.88 1.65 11.31
C VAL A 18 11.70 1.71 10.35
N HIS A 19 11.97 1.86 9.06
CA HIS A 19 10.97 1.77 8.00
C HIS A 19 11.34 0.60 7.08
N PRO A 20 10.67 -0.54 7.23
CA PRO A 20 10.94 -1.70 6.41
C PRO A 20 10.30 -1.56 5.03
N GLY A 21 11.03 -2.01 4.01
CA GLY A 21 10.46 -2.42 2.73
C GLY A 21 9.99 -3.86 2.78
N GLY A 22 9.91 -4.51 1.61
CA GLY A 22 9.57 -5.92 1.50
C GLY A 22 10.65 -6.84 2.09
N ILE A 23 10.35 -7.47 3.23
CA ILE A 23 11.23 -8.44 3.90
C ILE A 23 10.64 -9.84 3.75
N ARG A 24 11.43 -10.76 3.21
CA ARG A 24 11.09 -12.17 3.03
C ARG A 24 11.06 -12.88 4.38
N THR A 25 9.86 -13.04 4.93
CA THR A 25 9.59 -13.75 6.17
C THR A 25 8.43 -14.72 5.98
N ASN A 26 8.29 -15.73 6.84
CA ASN A 26 7.17 -16.66 6.79
C ASN A 26 5.80 -15.96 6.98
N ILE A 27 5.77 -14.84 7.73
CA ILE A 27 4.56 -14.02 7.90
C ILE A 27 4.22 -13.29 6.60
N ALA A 28 5.22 -12.72 5.94
CA ALA A 28 5.04 -12.04 4.66
C ALA A 28 4.52 -13.01 3.59
N GLN A 29 5.05 -14.23 3.55
CA GLN A 29 4.60 -15.28 2.62
C GLN A 29 3.17 -15.78 2.91
N SER A 30 2.78 -15.88 4.18
CA SER A 30 1.45 -16.34 4.60
C SER A 30 0.39 -15.23 4.69
N SER A 31 0.77 -13.99 4.43
CA SER A 31 -0.13 -12.84 4.50
C SER A 31 -1.20 -12.89 3.39
N ARG A 32 -2.44 -12.54 3.74
CA ARG A 32 -3.57 -12.58 2.80
C ARG A 32 -3.73 -11.22 2.13
N ILE A 33 -3.86 -11.23 0.81
CA ILE A 33 -4.28 -10.06 0.03
C ILE A 33 -5.78 -9.84 0.27
N ALA A 34 -6.16 -8.64 0.68
CA ALA A 34 -7.56 -8.28 0.85
C ALA A 34 -8.28 -8.33 -0.49
N LYS A 35 -9.45 -8.99 -0.53
CA LYS A 35 -10.23 -9.24 -1.76
C LYS A 35 -10.63 -7.96 -2.50
N ASN A 36 -10.73 -6.84 -1.79
CA ASN A 36 -11.06 -5.52 -2.35
C ASN A 36 -9.92 -4.86 -3.15
N MET A 37 -8.70 -5.41 -3.15
CA MET A 37 -7.62 -4.95 -4.02
C MET A 37 -7.65 -5.59 -5.42
N VAL A 38 -8.39 -6.68 -5.57
CA VAL A 38 -8.58 -7.38 -6.86
C VAL A 38 -9.50 -6.54 -7.74
N GLY A 39 -9.03 -6.17 -8.94
CA GLY A 39 -9.75 -5.30 -9.88
C GLY A 39 -9.42 -3.80 -9.82
N PHE A 40 -8.80 -3.28 -8.74
CA PHE A 40 -8.34 -1.88 -8.66
C PHE A 40 -6.85 -1.73 -9.08
N MET A 41 -5.98 -2.67 -8.68
CA MET A 41 -4.56 -2.67 -9.07
C MET A 41 -4.05 -4.04 -9.58
N ILE A 42 -4.84 -5.10 -9.50
CA ILE A 42 -4.40 -6.48 -9.75
C ILE A 42 -5.43 -7.20 -10.66
N GLU A 43 -4.96 -7.80 -11.77
CA GLU A 43 -5.81 -8.51 -12.75
C GLU A 43 -6.35 -9.87 -12.24
N SER A 44 -5.64 -10.56 -11.34
CA SER A 44 -6.10 -11.81 -10.71
C SER A 44 -5.44 -12.04 -9.33
N GLU A 45 -6.09 -12.79 -8.43
CA GLU A 45 -5.54 -13.06 -7.09
C GLU A 45 -4.18 -13.77 -7.13
N GLN A 46 -3.96 -14.64 -8.12
CA GLN A 46 -2.70 -15.37 -8.29
C GLN A 46 -1.57 -14.45 -8.78
N GLN A 47 -1.84 -13.62 -9.80
CA GLN A 47 -0.87 -12.64 -10.31
C GLN A 47 -0.48 -11.63 -9.22
N GLY A 48 -1.45 -11.23 -8.39
CA GLY A 48 -1.23 -10.34 -7.26
C GLY A 48 -0.25 -10.91 -6.23
N LYS A 49 -0.38 -12.20 -5.90
CA LYS A 49 0.53 -12.88 -4.97
C LYS A 49 1.94 -12.99 -5.55
N ASP A 50 2.06 -13.41 -6.81
CA ASP A 50 3.36 -13.58 -7.47
C ASP A 50 4.11 -12.25 -7.62
N ASP A 51 3.41 -11.16 -7.90
CA ASP A 51 4.01 -9.83 -7.96
C ASP A 51 4.32 -9.27 -6.56
N PHE A 52 3.50 -9.57 -5.54
CA PHE A 52 3.77 -9.19 -4.15
C PHE A 52 5.01 -9.89 -3.60
N GLU A 53 5.20 -11.16 -3.93
CA GLU A 53 6.36 -11.95 -3.53
C GLU A 53 7.67 -11.40 -4.13
N LYS A 54 7.63 -10.89 -5.36
CA LYS A 54 8.77 -10.21 -5.99
C LYS A 54 9.19 -8.93 -5.26
N PHE A 55 8.31 -8.29 -4.49
CA PHE A 55 8.68 -7.14 -3.66
C PHE A 55 9.46 -7.54 -2.40
N PHE A 56 9.40 -8.81 -1.96
CA PHE A 56 10.16 -9.30 -0.81
C PHE A 56 11.62 -9.65 -1.14
N ILE A 57 12.34 -8.64 -1.62
CA ILE A 57 13.73 -8.79 -2.06
C ILE A 57 14.67 -8.97 -0.87
N THR A 58 14.43 -8.26 0.23
CA THR A 58 15.33 -8.24 1.39
C THR A 58 15.14 -9.48 2.26
N THR A 59 16.21 -10.16 2.65
CA THR A 59 16.13 -11.29 3.59
C THR A 59 15.93 -10.81 5.04
N ALA A 60 15.38 -11.67 5.90
CA ALA A 60 15.25 -11.36 7.33
C ALA A 60 16.61 -11.09 7.99
N ASP A 61 17.63 -11.86 7.62
CA ASP A 61 19.00 -11.67 8.12
C ASP A 61 19.60 -10.33 7.71
N ASP A 62 19.43 -9.92 6.45
CA ASP A 62 19.93 -8.62 5.98
C ASP A 62 19.20 -7.45 6.65
N ALA A 63 17.89 -7.61 6.89
CA ALA A 63 17.12 -6.65 7.66
C ALA A 63 17.65 -6.53 9.09
N ALA A 64 17.86 -7.65 9.78
CA ALA A 64 18.40 -7.68 11.14
C ALA A 64 19.79 -7.05 11.22
N ARG A 65 20.70 -7.42 10.30
CA ARG A 65 22.03 -6.81 10.19
C ARG A 65 21.92 -5.31 10.01
N THR A 66 21.07 -4.84 9.11
CA THR A 66 20.87 -3.41 8.83
C THR A 66 20.35 -2.65 10.05
N ILE A 67 19.39 -3.21 10.78
CA ILE A 67 18.84 -2.62 12.02
C ILE A 67 19.94 -2.49 13.07
N LEU A 68 20.63 -3.59 13.39
CA LEU A 68 21.69 -3.58 14.40
C LEU A 68 22.83 -2.62 14.03
N SER A 69 23.18 -2.55 12.74
CA SER A 69 24.16 -1.61 12.21
C SER A 69 23.71 -0.14 12.34
N GLY A 70 22.40 0.12 12.24
CA GLY A 70 21.81 1.44 12.45
C GLY A 70 21.78 1.85 13.92
N VAL A 71 21.37 0.93 14.80
CA VAL A 71 21.35 1.12 16.26
C VAL A 71 22.76 1.39 16.78
N ARG A 72 23.76 0.57 16.41
CA ARG A 72 25.17 0.78 16.80
C ARG A 72 25.73 2.13 16.37
N ARG A 73 25.24 2.69 15.26
CA ARG A 73 25.63 4.01 14.77
C ARG A 73 24.71 5.14 15.25
N ASN A 74 23.82 4.86 16.21
CA ASN A 74 22.84 5.80 16.75
C ASN A 74 22.06 6.56 15.65
N LYS A 75 21.71 5.86 14.57
CA LYS A 75 20.97 6.48 13.46
C LYS A 75 19.56 6.85 13.92
N ARG A 76 19.14 8.08 13.65
CA ARG A 76 17.75 8.50 13.90
C ARG A 76 16.73 7.68 13.11
N ARG A 77 17.09 7.28 11.89
CA ARG A 77 16.22 6.58 10.94
C ARG A 77 16.98 5.52 10.17
N VAL A 78 16.36 4.37 9.96
CA VAL A 78 16.87 3.25 9.15
C VAL A 78 15.79 2.86 8.13
N LEU A 79 16.17 2.86 6.85
CA LEU A 79 15.36 2.33 5.75
C LEU A 79 15.91 0.96 5.36
N ILE A 80 15.08 -0.07 5.38
CA ILE A 80 15.47 -1.45 5.04
C ILE A 80 14.95 -1.77 3.64
N GLY A 81 15.85 -2.23 2.76
CA GLY A 81 15.50 -2.55 1.37
C GLY A 81 15.72 -1.39 0.39
N ARG A 82 15.82 -1.73 -0.89
CA ARG A 82 16.01 -0.76 -1.99
C ARG A 82 14.71 -0.03 -2.33
N ASP A 83 13.60 -0.76 -2.23
CA ASP A 83 12.23 -0.30 -2.37
C ASP A 83 11.88 0.79 -1.35
N ALA A 84 12.15 0.56 -0.05
CA ALA A 84 11.89 1.57 0.98
C ALA A 84 12.69 2.86 0.75
N LYS A 85 13.94 2.73 0.30
CA LYS A 85 14.78 3.87 -0.07
C LYS A 85 14.24 4.61 -1.29
N ALA A 86 13.83 3.90 -2.33
CA ALA A 86 13.28 4.50 -3.54
C ALA A 86 11.96 5.23 -3.25
N ALA A 87 11.07 4.63 -2.46
CA ALA A 87 9.82 5.25 -2.04
C ALA A 87 10.07 6.52 -1.21
N ASP A 88 11.01 6.47 -0.25
CA ASP A 88 11.37 7.65 0.54
C ASP A 88 11.95 8.77 -0.33
N TRP A 89 12.83 8.44 -1.27
CA TRP A 89 13.40 9.40 -2.21
C TRP A 89 12.34 10.02 -3.12
N MET A 90 11.43 9.20 -3.66
CA MET A 90 10.34 9.69 -4.51
C MET A 90 9.42 10.64 -3.74
N ALA A 91 9.04 10.29 -2.51
CA ALA A 91 8.22 11.15 -1.67
C ALA A 91 8.89 12.50 -1.35
N ARG A 92 10.23 12.52 -1.27
CA ARG A 92 11.01 13.73 -1.00
C ARG A 92 11.24 14.61 -2.22
N ILE A 93 11.51 14.01 -3.39
CA ILE A 93 11.85 14.76 -4.61
C ILE A 93 10.61 15.15 -5.41
N LEU A 94 9.59 14.28 -5.44
CA LEU A 94 8.45 14.37 -6.34
C LEU A 94 7.09 14.38 -5.62
N PRO A 95 6.89 15.18 -4.55
CA PRO A 95 5.67 15.13 -3.75
C PRO A 95 4.40 15.43 -4.57
N SER A 96 4.45 16.39 -5.51
CA SER A 96 3.32 16.74 -6.39
C SER A 96 3.21 15.87 -7.66
N ALA A 97 4.34 15.39 -8.17
CA ALA A 97 4.37 14.59 -9.39
C ALA A 97 3.86 13.15 -9.16
N TYR A 98 4.00 12.58 -7.96
CA TYR A 98 3.42 11.28 -7.63
C TYR A 98 1.90 11.26 -7.82
N GLN A 99 1.19 12.24 -7.24
CA GLN A 99 -0.27 12.33 -7.35
C GLN A 99 -0.70 12.46 -8.82
N THR A 100 0.02 13.27 -9.60
CA THR A 100 -0.25 13.46 -11.03
C THR A 100 0.01 12.17 -11.83
N LEU A 101 1.12 11.48 -11.57
CA LEU A 101 1.46 10.21 -12.22
C LEU A 101 0.45 9.11 -11.90
N VAL A 102 0.03 8.98 -10.64
CA VAL A 102 -0.99 8.01 -10.22
C VAL A 102 -2.30 8.29 -10.95
N VAL A 103 -2.77 9.55 -10.94
CA VAL A 103 -4.02 9.94 -11.64
C VAL A 103 -3.92 9.65 -13.14
N LEU A 104 -2.80 9.96 -13.78
CA LEU A 104 -2.59 9.68 -15.21
C LEU A 104 -2.59 8.19 -15.50
N LYS A 105 -1.92 7.37 -14.68
CA LYS A 105 -1.86 5.91 -14.86
C LYS A 105 -3.23 5.27 -14.66
N SER A 106 -3.97 5.68 -13.62
CA SER A 106 -5.35 5.22 -13.38
C SER A 106 -6.28 5.57 -14.54
N ARG A 107 -6.14 6.77 -15.14
CA ARG A 107 -6.91 7.18 -16.33
C ARG A 107 -6.57 6.35 -17.57
N GLN A 108 -5.31 5.97 -17.75
CA GLN A 108 -4.88 5.12 -18.86
C GLN A 108 -5.40 3.69 -18.72
N GLU A 109 -5.32 3.10 -17.52
CA GLU A 109 -5.84 1.76 -17.26
C GLU A 109 -7.36 1.70 -17.40
N ALA A 110 -8.09 2.70 -16.91
CA ALA A 110 -9.54 2.82 -17.15
C ALA A 110 -9.88 2.91 -18.65
N ARG A 111 -9.08 3.62 -19.45
CA ARG A 111 -9.26 3.68 -20.92
C ARG A 111 -8.96 2.35 -21.60
N LYS A 112 -7.92 1.63 -21.19
CA LYS A 112 -7.60 0.29 -21.72
C LYS A 112 -8.70 -0.73 -21.36
N ALA A 113 -9.17 -0.72 -20.12
CA ALA A 113 -10.27 -1.57 -19.65
C ALA A 113 -11.56 -1.33 -20.47
N ARG A 114 -11.94 -0.06 -20.69
CA ARG A 114 -13.07 0.29 -21.58
C ARG A 114 -12.88 -0.20 -23.02
N ARG A 115 -11.68 -0.07 -23.58
CA ARG A 115 -11.34 -0.57 -24.93
C ARG A 115 -11.29 -2.10 -25.03
N ARG A 116 -10.99 -2.81 -23.94
CA ARG A 116 -11.06 -4.27 -23.84
C ARG A 116 -12.54 -4.71 -23.76
N ALA A 117 -13.33 -4.08 -22.90
CA ALA A 117 -14.77 -4.35 -22.78
C ALA A 117 -15.52 -4.13 -24.10
N ALA A 118 -15.20 -3.05 -24.83
CA ALA A 118 -15.77 -2.78 -26.15
C ALA A 118 -15.34 -3.79 -27.24
N ARG A 119 -14.20 -4.47 -27.07
CA ARG A 119 -13.66 -5.43 -28.05
C ARG A 119 -14.11 -6.87 -27.85
N TYR A 120 -14.42 -7.28 -26.62
CA TYR A 120 -14.81 -8.66 -26.33
C TYR A 120 -16.31 -8.86 -26.15
N GLY A 121 -17.11 -7.77 -26.12
CA GLY A 121 -18.52 -7.86 -25.78
C GLY A 121 -18.69 -8.26 -24.31
N THR A 122 -19.56 -7.55 -23.60
CA THR A 122 -19.91 -7.87 -22.21
C THR A 122 -20.28 -9.35 -22.07
N PRO A 123 -19.61 -10.19 -21.27
CA PRO A 123 -20.30 -11.37 -20.75
C PRO A 123 -21.38 -10.82 -19.83
N ALA A 124 -22.63 -11.16 -20.10
CA ALA A 124 -23.77 -10.77 -19.30
C ALA A 124 -23.54 -11.22 -17.84
N SER A 125 -23.04 -10.33 -16.98
CA SER A 125 -23.16 -10.51 -15.54
C SER A 125 -24.55 -10.04 -15.15
N THR A 126 -25.42 -11.00 -14.91
CA THR A 126 -26.73 -10.84 -14.26
C THR A 126 -26.63 -9.81 -13.14
N PRO A 127 -27.43 -8.72 -13.16
CA PRO A 127 -27.44 -7.80 -12.03
C PRO A 127 -27.99 -8.54 -10.81
N LEU A 128 -27.15 -8.70 -9.78
CA LEU A 128 -27.60 -9.04 -8.43
C LEU A 128 -28.52 -7.90 -7.97
N HIS A 129 -29.82 -8.21 -7.91
CA HIS A 129 -30.89 -7.32 -7.52
C HIS A 129 -30.69 -6.89 -6.05
N ALA A 130 -30.04 -5.76 -5.82
CA ALA A 130 -30.08 -5.06 -4.55
C ALA A 130 -31.15 -3.97 -4.64
N THR A 131 -32.40 -4.34 -4.38
CA THR A 131 -33.48 -3.41 -4.08
C THR A 131 -33.16 -2.66 -2.79
N TYR A 132 -32.50 -1.51 -2.91
CA TYR A 132 -32.57 -0.45 -1.90
C TYR A 132 -33.82 0.37 -2.19
N ASN A 133 -34.94 0.00 -1.56
CA ASN A 133 -36.14 0.81 -1.56
C ASN A 133 -35.97 1.92 -0.51
N ASN A 134 -35.56 3.11 -0.96
CA ASN A 134 -35.55 4.32 -0.15
C ASN A 134 -36.95 4.94 -0.20
N ALA A 135 -37.88 4.40 0.60
CA ALA A 135 -39.16 5.01 0.87
C ALA A 135 -39.03 5.86 2.15
N GLY A 136 -38.37 7.01 2.01
CA GLY A 136 -38.36 8.06 3.02
C GLY A 136 -39.22 9.24 2.57
N ASN A 137 -40.24 9.52 3.39
CA ASN A 137 -40.92 10.81 3.54
C ASN A 137 -42.07 11.16 2.57
N GLN A 138 -43.30 10.87 3.00
CA GLN A 138 -44.33 11.90 3.10
C GLN A 138 -45.04 11.78 4.45
N GLY A 139 -44.87 12.79 5.29
CA GLY A 139 -45.62 12.94 6.52
C GLY A 139 -47.05 13.44 6.27
N GLY A 140 -47.87 13.30 7.31
CA GLY A 140 -48.97 14.20 7.57
C GLY A 140 -50.39 13.65 7.38
N ASN A 141 -51.07 13.54 8.53
CA ASN A 141 -52.42 14.01 8.81
C ASN A 141 -53.58 12.99 8.87
N GLN A 142 -54.30 13.08 10.01
CA GLN A 142 -55.71 12.72 10.27
C GLN A 142 -56.03 11.21 10.36
N SER A 143 -56.71 10.67 11.36
CA SER A 143 -57.45 11.17 12.54
C SER A 143 -57.58 10.04 13.55
#